data_AF-A0A4V5NG09-F1
#
_entry.id   AF-A0A4V5NG09-F1
#
_cell.length_a   1.000
_cell.length_b   1.000
_cell.length_c   1.000
_cell.angle_alpha   90.00
_cell.angle_beta   90.00
_cell.angle_gamma   90.00
#
_symmetry.space_group_name_H-M   'P 1'
#
loop_
_entity.id
_entity.type
_entity.pdbx_description
1 polymer ?
#
loop_
_entity_poly.entity_id
_entity_poly.type
_entity_poly.pdbx_seq_one_letter_code
_entity_poly.pdbx_strand_id
1 'polypeptide(L)'
;MAPRHGRRRLSNARDDAQTREARFVFCRHDFKNAHASSNPGKLGSTSDTIPEGEGILCRVTNVIGEGKQRRYEVQDADTSGDPLPPPQRASVSQLIQIPESNKGLSGLEKGKSVLAQYPDTTTFYKAEVFEAWKMVKMSADSEPGLVRLNFQDDEHSREVERRFVLTEK
;
A
#
# COMPACT_ATOMS: atom_id res chain seq x y z
N MET A 1 -49.05 11.19 25.13
CA MET A 1 -48.17 10.00 25.15
C MET A 1 -47.48 9.90 23.80
N ALA A 2 -46.16 10.07 23.75
CA ALA A 2 -45.36 9.94 22.53
C ALA A 2 -44.22 8.94 22.80
N PRO A 3 -43.87 8.03 21.87
CA PRO A 3 -42.88 6.99 22.13
C PRO A 3 -41.46 7.54 21.98
N ARG A 4 -40.59 7.13 22.91
CA ARG A 4 -39.16 7.42 22.95
C ARG A 4 -38.44 6.64 21.85
N HIS A 5 -37.85 7.33 20.87
CA HIS A 5 -36.89 6.71 19.95
C HIS A 5 -35.48 6.78 20.54
N GLY A 6 -35.01 5.62 21.02
CA GLY A 6 -33.62 5.41 21.40
C GLY A 6 -32.70 5.69 20.21
N ARG A 7 -31.80 6.66 20.39
CA ARG A 7 -30.67 6.88 19.47
C ARG A 7 -29.75 5.66 19.58
N ARG A 8 -29.83 4.82 18.54
CA ARG A 8 -29.03 3.62 18.35
C ARG A 8 -27.55 4.00 18.40
N ARG A 9 -26.80 3.33 19.26
CA ARG A 9 -25.34 3.24 19.16
C ARG A 9 -25.01 2.85 17.72
N LEU A 10 -24.07 3.56 17.10
CA LEU A 10 -23.45 3.16 15.85
C LEU A 10 -22.79 1.80 16.10
N SER A 11 -23.53 0.74 15.83
CA SER A 11 -23.05 -0.64 15.95
C SER A 11 -22.13 -0.91 14.76
N ASN A 12 -20.84 -0.97 15.07
CA ASN A 12 -19.79 -1.65 14.33
C ASN A 12 -20.30 -3.03 13.86
N ALA A 13 -20.80 -3.14 12.62
CA ALA A 13 -21.25 -4.42 12.07
C ALA A 13 -21.49 -4.41 10.54
N ARG A 14 -21.00 -3.42 9.79
CA ARG A 14 -21.28 -3.35 8.33
C ARG A 14 -20.07 -3.34 7.41
N ASP A 15 -18.84 -3.31 7.95
CA ASP A 15 -17.61 -3.35 7.14
C ASP A 15 -16.86 -4.69 7.15
N ASP A 16 -17.36 -5.71 7.86
CA ASP A 16 -16.62 -6.96 8.11
C ASP A 16 -16.93 -8.14 7.17
N ALA A 17 -17.80 -7.98 6.15
CA ALA A 17 -18.29 -9.13 5.37
C ALA A 17 -17.99 -9.16 3.86
N GLN A 18 -17.46 -8.09 3.23
CA GLN A 18 -17.42 -8.01 1.75
C GLN A 18 -16.03 -8.00 1.09
N THR A 19 -14.90 -8.22 1.78
CA THR A 19 -13.59 -8.32 1.07
C THR A 19 -12.50 -8.97 1.93
N ARG A 20 -12.63 -10.29 2.15
CA ARG A 20 -11.56 -11.10 2.78
C ARG A 20 -10.58 -11.70 1.78
N GLU A 21 -10.67 -11.34 0.50
CA GLU A 21 -9.76 -11.85 -0.53
C GLU A 21 -9.23 -10.67 -1.36
N ALA A 22 -7.90 -10.60 -1.50
CA ALA A 22 -7.18 -9.76 -2.47
C ALA A 22 -7.14 -8.24 -2.26
N ARG A 23 -7.16 -7.73 -1.02
CA ARG A 23 -6.86 -6.30 -0.80
C ARG A 23 -5.36 -6.05 -0.92
N PHE A 24 -4.97 -5.29 -1.93
CA PHE A 24 -3.61 -4.79 -2.05
C PHE A 24 -3.35 -3.69 -1.02
N VAL A 25 -2.16 -3.73 -0.43
CA VAL A 25 -1.68 -2.77 0.55
C VAL A 25 -0.23 -2.45 0.26
N PHE A 26 0.17 -1.21 0.50
CA PHE A 26 1.58 -0.88 0.66
C PHE A 26 2.03 -1.36 2.05
N CYS A 27 3.06 -2.19 2.08
CA CYS A 27 3.75 -2.66 3.26
C CYS A 27 5.02 -1.83 3.46
N ARG A 28 5.03 -0.98 4.50
CA ARG A 28 6.22 -0.21 4.84
C ARG A 28 7.32 -1.14 5.35
N HIS A 29 8.55 -0.92 4.88
CA HIS A 29 9.72 -1.57 5.45
C HIS A 29 9.88 -1.21 6.93
N ASP A 30 10.10 -2.22 7.78
CA ASP A 30 10.41 -1.99 9.19
C ASP A 30 11.92 -1.87 9.38
N PHE A 31 12.43 -0.64 9.26
CA PHE A 31 13.85 -0.35 9.49
C PHE A 31 14.33 -0.73 10.90
N LYS A 32 13.43 -0.98 11.86
CA LYS A 32 13.81 -1.42 13.23
C LYS A 32 13.96 -2.93 13.34
N ASN A 33 13.34 -3.73 12.47
CA ASN A 33 13.42 -5.19 12.50
C ASN A 33 14.46 -5.78 11.54
N ALA A 34 15.06 -4.98 10.66
CA ALA A 34 16.19 -5.41 9.84
C ALA A 34 17.41 -5.90 10.68
N HIS A 35 17.44 -5.60 11.99
CA HIS A 35 18.52 -5.98 12.90
C HIS A 35 18.15 -7.10 13.90
N ALA A 36 16.90 -7.61 13.88
CA ALA A 36 16.40 -8.51 14.94
C ALA A 36 16.28 -10.00 14.53
N SER A 37 16.73 -10.37 13.33
CA SER A 37 16.74 -11.75 12.85
C SER A 37 18.16 -12.37 12.78
N SER A 38 19.11 -11.91 13.60
CA SER A 38 20.39 -12.63 13.75
C SER A 38 20.23 -13.81 14.72
N ASN A 39 19.57 -14.88 14.28
CA ASN A 39 19.90 -16.22 14.78
C ASN A 39 21.05 -16.73 13.89
N PRO A 40 22.29 -16.89 14.41
CA PRO A 40 23.43 -17.32 13.61
C PRO A 40 23.28 -18.82 13.34
N GLY A 41 22.60 -19.21 12.27
CA GLY A 41 22.52 -20.63 11.94
C GLY A 41 21.52 -21.10 10.88
N LYS A 42 20.76 -20.23 10.21
CA LYS A 42 19.84 -20.70 9.17
C LYS A 42 20.05 -19.96 7.85
N LEU A 43 20.80 -20.60 6.96
CA LEU A 43 20.97 -20.24 5.56
C LEU A 43 19.60 -20.31 4.87
N GLY A 44 18.93 -19.16 4.77
CA GLY A 44 17.69 -18.95 4.04
C GLY A 44 17.87 -17.75 3.12
N SER A 45 17.77 -18.01 1.83
CA SER A 45 17.87 -17.07 0.70
C SER A 45 16.93 -15.86 0.84
N THR A 46 17.46 -14.68 1.13
CA THR A 46 17.58 -13.49 0.24
C THR A 46 17.83 -12.23 1.09
N SER A 47 18.99 -11.59 0.88
CA SER A 47 19.25 -10.19 1.22
C SER A 47 19.25 -9.81 2.72
N ASP A 48 20.36 -10.03 3.43
CA ASP A 48 20.78 -9.22 4.59
C ASP A 48 21.14 -7.76 4.19
N THR A 49 20.51 -7.26 3.14
CA THR A 49 20.75 -5.99 2.47
C THR A 49 19.62 -5.06 2.88
N ILE A 50 19.95 -3.81 3.20
CA ILE A 50 18.98 -2.74 3.48
C ILE A 50 17.82 -2.86 2.47
N PRO A 51 16.55 -2.97 2.94
CA PRO A 51 15.43 -3.14 2.03
C PRO A 51 15.41 -2.00 1.01
N GLU A 52 15.30 -2.33 -0.28
CA GLU A 52 15.29 -1.37 -1.37
C GLU A 52 13.98 -0.57 -1.33
N GLY A 53 14.06 0.76 -1.42
CA GLY A 53 12.87 1.63 -1.37
C GLY A 53 12.19 1.71 0.00
N GLU A 54 11.01 2.32 0.02
CA GLU A 54 10.26 2.66 1.25
C GLU A 54 9.29 1.54 1.69
N GLY A 55 8.98 0.62 0.78
CA GLY A 55 8.12 -0.53 1.04
C GLY A 55 7.73 -1.26 -0.24
N ILE A 56 6.89 -2.28 -0.10
CA ILE A 56 6.48 -3.16 -1.19
C ILE A 56 4.95 -3.29 -1.29
N LEU A 57 4.47 -3.68 -2.47
CA LEU A 57 3.09 -4.06 -2.70
C LEU A 57 2.84 -5.45 -2.11
N CYS A 58 1.90 -5.54 -1.17
CA CYS A 58 1.48 -6.82 -0.62
C CYS A 58 0.00 -7.08 -0.88
N ARG A 59 -0.37 -8.35 -0.76
CA ARG A 59 -1.74 -8.84 -0.64
C ARG A 59 -2.01 -9.25 0.80
N VAL A 60 -3.10 -8.76 1.38
CA VAL A 60 -3.56 -9.26 2.67
C VAL A 60 -4.13 -10.66 2.48
N THR A 61 -3.56 -11.64 3.18
CA THR A 61 -4.01 -13.04 3.15
C THR A 61 -4.91 -13.37 4.33
N ASN A 62 -4.69 -12.73 5.49
CA ASN A 62 -5.52 -12.97 6.66
C ASN A 62 -5.55 -11.76 7.61
N VAL A 63 -6.58 -11.72 8.46
CA VAL A 63 -6.68 -10.78 9.59
C VAL A 63 -6.72 -11.61 10.85
N ILE A 64 -5.76 -11.39 11.74
CA ILE A 64 -5.56 -12.17 12.97
C ILE A 64 -5.71 -11.27 14.20
N GLY A 65 -6.25 -11.82 15.28
CA GLY A 65 -6.52 -11.08 16.51
C GLY A 65 -7.67 -10.06 16.39
N GLU A 66 -8.04 -9.46 17.52
CA GLU A 66 -9.18 -8.55 17.62
C GLU A 66 -8.84 -7.27 18.38
N GLY A 67 -9.63 -6.21 18.15
CA GLY A 67 -9.49 -4.92 18.83
C GLY A 67 -8.06 -4.36 18.72
N LYS A 68 -7.44 -4.08 19.87
CA LYS A 68 -6.07 -3.51 19.95
C LYS A 68 -4.96 -4.49 19.54
N GLN A 69 -5.24 -5.79 19.50
CA GLN A 69 -4.28 -6.83 19.11
C GLN A 69 -4.45 -7.28 17.66
N ARG A 70 -5.31 -6.59 16.88
CA ARG A 70 -5.52 -6.89 15.46
C ARG A 70 -4.22 -6.71 14.68
N ARG A 71 -3.83 -7.75 13.95
CA ARG A 71 -2.69 -7.81 13.04
C ARG A 71 -3.15 -8.42 11.71
N TYR A 72 -2.29 -8.29 10.71
CA TYR A 72 -2.56 -8.74 9.35
C TYR A 72 -1.46 -9.72 8.94
N GLU A 73 -1.85 -10.76 8.22
CA GLU A 73 -0.92 -11.59 7.47
C GLU A 73 -0.90 -11.09 6.03
N VAL A 74 0.29 -10.83 5.52
CA VAL A 74 0.53 -10.24 4.20
C VAL A 74 1.55 -11.06 3.43
N GLN A 75 1.33 -11.16 2.12
CA GLN A 75 2.26 -11.78 1.18
C GLN A 75 2.67 -10.73 0.15
N ASP A 76 3.94 -10.68 -0.22
CA ASP A 76 4.40 -9.86 -1.34
C ASP A 76 3.66 -10.25 -2.63
N ALA A 77 3.22 -9.23 -3.39
CA ALA A 77 2.46 -9.39 -4.62
C ALA A 77 3.26 -10.08 -5.74
N ASP A 78 4.59 -9.96 -5.75
CA ASP A 78 5.46 -10.63 -6.73
C ASP A 78 5.87 -12.05 -6.30
N THR A 79 5.53 -12.48 -5.08
CA THR A 79 5.82 -13.84 -4.65
C THR A 79 5.02 -14.83 -5.49
N SER A 80 5.74 -15.64 -6.27
CA SER A 80 5.20 -16.73 -7.07
C SER A 80 5.98 -18.02 -6.79
N GLY A 81 5.32 -19.18 -6.93
CA GLY A 81 5.92 -20.50 -6.72
C GLY A 81 5.15 -21.41 -5.76
N ASP A 82 5.58 -22.67 -5.66
CA ASP A 82 5.07 -23.68 -4.73
C ASP A 82 6.25 -24.43 -4.07
N PRO A 83 6.39 -24.43 -2.73
CA PRO A 83 5.53 -23.74 -1.76
C PRO A 83 5.81 -22.24 -1.69
N LEU A 84 4.74 -21.46 -1.49
CA LEU A 84 4.88 -20.05 -1.14
C LEU A 84 5.56 -19.93 0.25
N PRO A 85 6.42 -18.91 0.44
CA PRO A 85 6.95 -18.60 1.76
C PRO A 85 5.82 -18.26 2.74
N PRO A 86 6.03 -18.45 4.06
CA PRO A 86 5.03 -18.10 5.07
C PRO A 86 4.68 -16.60 5.01
N PRO A 87 3.39 -16.22 5.16
CA PRO A 87 2.98 -14.83 5.22
C PRO A 87 3.65 -14.07 6.36
N GLN A 88 3.98 -12.80 6.11
CA GLN A 88 4.56 -11.91 7.11
C GLN A 88 3.47 -11.27 7.96
N ARG A 89 3.76 -10.98 9.23
CA ARG A 89 2.83 -10.32 10.15
C ARG A 89 3.09 -8.82 10.21
N ALA A 90 2.07 -8.03 9.92
CA ALA A 90 2.12 -6.57 9.97
C ALA A 90 1.05 -5.99 10.90
N SER A 91 1.38 -4.85 11.52
CA SER A 91 0.42 -4.00 12.23
C SER A 91 -0.29 -3.04 11.26
N VAL A 92 -1.45 -2.50 11.65
CA VAL A 92 -2.16 -1.47 10.85
C VAL A 92 -1.25 -0.28 10.52
N SER A 93 -0.38 0.14 11.45
CA SER A 93 0.53 1.27 11.27
C SER A 93 1.62 1.06 10.21
N GLN A 94 1.80 -0.17 9.75
CA GLN A 94 2.75 -0.52 8.68
C GLN A 94 2.06 -0.64 7.32
N LEU A 95 0.73 -0.59 7.27
CA LEU A 95 -0.05 -0.85 6.07
C LEU A 95 -0.80 0.40 5.62
N ILE A 96 -0.72 0.70 4.33
CA ILE A 96 -1.57 1.69 3.67
C ILE A 96 -2.41 0.95 2.64
N GLN A 97 -3.74 1.09 2.73
CA GLN A 97 -4.63 0.45 1.78
C GLN A 97 -4.46 1.06 0.39
N ILE A 98 -4.30 0.20 -0.62
CA ILE A 98 -4.32 0.61 -2.02
C ILE A 98 -5.75 0.44 -2.55
N PRO A 99 -6.37 1.53 -3.05
CA PRO A 99 -7.69 1.49 -3.66
C PRO A 99 -7.77 0.49 -4.81
N GLU A 100 -8.95 -0.09 -5.06
CA GLU A 100 -9.17 -1.01 -6.20
C GLU A 100 -9.20 -0.32 -7.56
N SER A 101 -9.43 1.00 -7.59
CA SER A 101 -9.46 1.80 -8.82
C SER A 101 -9.12 3.26 -8.54
N ASN A 102 -8.91 4.04 -9.61
CA ASN A 102 -8.62 5.46 -9.52
C ASN A 102 -9.84 6.34 -9.15
N LYS A 103 -11.03 5.74 -8.98
CA LYS A 103 -12.28 6.47 -8.70
C LYS A 103 -12.25 7.09 -7.29
N GLY A 104 -12.63 8.36 -7.21
CA GLY A 104 -12.70 9.09 -5.93
C GLY A 104 -11.34 9.52 -5.36
N LEU A 105 -10.23 9.27 -6.06
CA LEU A 105 -8.91 9.71 -5.61
C LEU A 105 -8.73 11.22 -5.77
N SER A 106 -8.13 11.85 -4.77
CA SER A 106 -7.87 13.28 -4.78
C SER A 106 -6.85 13.64 -5.86
N GLY A 107 -6.97 14.86 -6.38
CA GLY A 107 -5.96 15.47 -7.23
C GLY A 107 -4.58 15.51 -6.55
N LEU A 108 -3.54 15.64 -7.37
CA LEU A 108 -2.16 15.81 -6.94
C LEU A 108 -1.62 17.10 -7.56
N GLU A 109 -1.02 17.94 -6.73
CA GLU A 109 -0.41 19.19 -7.18
C GLU A 109 1.01 18.92 -7.67
N LYS A 110 1.45 19.69 -8.68
CA LYS A 110 2.85 19.66 -9.11
C LYS A 110 3.76 20.00 -7.93
N GLY A 111 4.87 19.28 -7.80
CA GLY A 111 5.84 19.47 -6.74
C GLY A 111 5.52 18.75 -5.43
N LYS A 112 4.37 18.06 -5.36
CA LYS A 112 4.00 17.31 -4.16
C LYS A 112 4.86 16.05 -4.03
N SER A 113 5.49 15.87 -2.87
CA SER A 113 6.17 14.62 -2.50
C SER A 113 5.15 13.49 -2.25
N VAL A 114 5.45 12.32 -2.80
CA VAL A 114 4.61 11.12 -2.75
C VAL A 114 5.48 9.88 -2.61
N LEU A 115 4.86 8.77 -2.20
CA LEU A 115 5.40 7.43 -2.40
C LEU A 115 4.70 6.79 -3.60
N ALA A 116 5.44 6.18 -4.51
CA ALA A 116 4.85 5.57 -5.69
C ALA A 116 5.52 4.25 -6.03
N GLN A 117 4.73 3.29 -6.52
CA GLN A 117 5.23 2.06 -7.09
C GLN A 117 6.04 2.38 -8.35
N TYR A 118 7.28 1.90 -8.42
CA TYR A 118 8.08 2.07 -9.63
C TYR A 118 7.53 1.15 -10.74
N PRO A 119 7.46 1.62 -12.01
CA PRO A 119 6.91 0.84 -13.12
C PRO A 119 7.49 -0.58 -13.19
N ASP A 120 6.64 -1.56 -13.48
CA ASP A 120 6.99 -2.97 -13.64
C ASP A 120 7.64 -3.64 -12.40
N THR A 121 7.50 -3.04 -11.22
CA THR A 121 7.97 -3.60 -9.94
C THR A 121 6.86 -3.59 -8.89
N THR A 122 7.09 -4.24 -7.75
CA THR A 122 6.26 -4.09 -6.54
C THR A 122 6.81 -3.12 -5.51
N THR A 123 7.95 -2.50 -5.77
CA THR A 123 8.62 -1.63 -4.79
C THR A 123 8.17 -0.18 -4.92
N PHE A 124 7.98 0.48 -3.79
CA PHE A 124 7.60 1.88 -3.68
C PHE A 124 8.80 2.75 -3.30
N TYR A 125 8.92 3.88 -3.97
CA TYR A 125 9.99 4.86 -3.76
C TYR A 125 9.43 6.26 -3.54
N LYS A 126 10.26 7.13 -2.98
CA LYS A 126 9.98 8.56 -2.93
C LYS A 126 10.01 9.16 -4.34
N ALA A 127 9.00 9.97 -4.63
CA ALA A 127 8.90 10.70 -5.89
C ALA A 127 8.25 12.08 -5.67
N GLU A 128 8.34 12.91 -6.70
CA GLU A 128 7.70 14.21 -6.78
C GLU A 128 6.76 14.25 -7.98
N VAL A 129 5.59 14.85 -7.83
CA VAL A 129 4.62 15.00 -8.92
C VAL A 129 5.15 15.98 -9.96
N PHE A 130 5.47 15.49 -11.15
CA PHE A 130 6.05 16.29 -12.24
C PHE A 130 5.03 17.26 -12.83
N GLU A 131 3.80 16.78 -13.03
CA GLU A 131 2.67 17.54 -13.55
C GLU A 131 1.44 17.36 -12.69
N ALA A 132 0.69 18.45 -12.46
CA ALA A 132 -0.50 18.40 -11.61
C ALA A 132 -1.55 17.45 -12.20
N TRP A 133 -1.86 16.39 -11.44
CA TRP A 133 -2.87 15.41 -11.81
C TRP A 133 -4.24 15.83 -11.28
N LYS A 134 -5.22 15.93 -12.18
CA LYS A 134 -6.62 16.19 -11.84
C LYS A 134 -7.48 15.13 -12.51
N MET A 135 -8.45 14.58 -11.77
CA MET A 135 -9.40 13.58 -12.30
C MET A 135 -10.10 14.03 -13.60
N VAL A 136 -10.22 15.34 -13.83
CA VAL A 136 -10.85 15.95 -15.02
C VAL A 136 -9.92 16.01 -16.24
N LYS A 137 -8.60 15.96 -16.04
CA LYS A 137 -7.62 15.88 -17.15
C LYS A 137 -7.35 14.40 -17.49
N MET A 138 -8.37 13.74 -18.02
CA MET A 138 -8.14 12.69 -19.02
C MET A 138 -7.98 13.43 -20.36
N SER A 139 -6.85 14.10 -20.55
CA SER A 139 -6.53 14.67 -21.87
C SER A 139 -6.33 13.53 -22.87
N ALA A 140 -6.65 13.78 -24.14
CA ALA A 140 -6.66 12.76 -25.20
C ALA A 140 -5.34 11.99 -25.37
N ASP A 141 -4.21 12.55 -24.92
CA ASP A 141 -2.86 11.96 -25.04
C ASP A 141 -2.37 11.25 -23.75
N SER A 142 -3.12 11.29 -22.64
CA SER A 142 -2.72 10.62 -21.39
C SER A 142 -3.69 9.49 -21.08
N GLU A 143 -3.16 8.28 -20.93
CA GLU A 143 -3.95 7.11 -20.51
C GLU A 143 -4.71 7.44 -19.21
N PRO A 144 -6.02 7.12 -19.13
CA PRO A 144 -6.87 7.58 -18.06
C PRO A 144 -6.40 7.05 -16.71
N GLY A 145 -5.81 7.94 -15.90
CA GLY A 145 -5.43 7.64 -14.53
C GLY A 145 -3.93 7.45 -14.28
N LEU A 146 -3.07 7.74 -15.26
CA LEU A 146 -1.62 7.83 -15.01
C LEU A 146 -1.24 9.18 -14.41
N VAL A 147 -0.22 9.17 -13.54
CA VAL A 147 0.39 10.33 -12.91
C VAL A 147 1.86 10.35 -13.32
N ARG A 148 2.32 11.50 -13.81
CA ARG A 148 3.72 11.70 -14.17
C ARG A 148 4.54 12.12 -12.95
N LEU A 149 5.58 11.35 -12.63
CA LEU A 149 6.39 11.49 -11.42
C LEU A 149 7.88 11.57 -11.75
N ASN A 150 8.62 12.32 -10.94
CA ASN A 150 10.07 12.28 -10.89
C ASN A 150 10.50 11.48 -9.65
N PHE A 151 11.09 10.31 -9.86
CA PHE A 151 11.67 9.51 -8.79
C PHE A 151 13.02 10.10 -8.37
N GLN A 152 13.40 10.02 -7.10
CA GLN A 152 14.61 10.68 -6.58
C GLN A 152 15.90 10.24 -7.27
N ASP A 153 15.98 8.98 -7.69
CA ASP A 153 17.16 8.37 -8.29
C ASP A 153 17.03 8.15 -9.81
N ASP A 154 16.04 8.77 -10.47
CA ASP A 154 15.82 8.65 -11.91
C ASP A 154 16.00 10.00 -12.62
N GLU A 155 16.61 9.98 -13.80
CA GLU A 155 16.82 11.17 -14.64
C GLU A 155 15.55 11.55 -15.41
N HIS A 156 14.71 10.56 -15.73
CA HIS A 156 13.52 10.75 -16.53
C HIS A 156 12.24 10.57 -15.72
N SER A 157 11.23 11.39 -16.03
CA SER A 157 9.90 11.24 -15.46
C SER A 157 9.27 9.90 -15.87
N ARG A 158 8.54 9.26 -14.96
CA ARG A 158 7.79 8.01 -15.20
C ARG A 158 6.29 8.24 -15.04
N GLU A 159 5.50 7.44 -15.75
CA GLU A 159 4.05 7.41 -15.59
C GLU A 159 3.65 6.23 -14.71
N VAL A 160 2.88 6.52 -13.65
CA VAL A 160 2.45 5.53 -12.67
C VAL A 160 0.94 5.65 -12.46
N GLU A 161 0.24 4.51 -12.36
CA GLU A 161 -1.20 4.53 -12.11
C GLU A 161 -1.53 5.21 -10.76
N ARG A 162 -2.50 6.12 -10.76
CA ARG A 162 -2.82 6.98 -9.62
C ARG A 162 -3.08 6.22 -8.31
N ARG A 163 -3.69 5.03 -8.35
CA ARG A 163 -3.96 4.20 -7.17
C ARG A 163 -2.69 3.72 -6.46
N PHE A 164 -1.57 3.63 -7.18
CA PHE A 164 -0.27 3.27 -6.64
C PHE A 164 0.57 4.50 -6.26
N VAL A 165 -0.02 5.70 -6.25
CA VAL A 165 0.60 6.94 -5.76
C VAL A 165 -0.01 7.34 -4.43
N LEU A 166 0.77 7.18 -3.36
CA LEU A 166 0.37 7.40 -1.97
C LEU A 166 0.83 8.78 -1.51
N THR A 167 -0.11 9.54 -0.95
CA THR A 167 0.23 10.78 -0.24
C THR A 167 0.45 10.41 1.22
N GLU A 168 1.66 10.61 1.75
CA GLU A 168 1.88 10.56 3.19
C GLU A 168 0.95 11.60 3.85
N LYS A 169 0.20 11.16 4.87
CA LYS A 169 -0.72 12.02 5.62
C LYS A 169 -0.03 12.61 6.84
#